data_AF-A0A2V7HNZ5-F1
#
_entry.id   AF-A0A2V7HNZ5-F1
#
_cell.length_a   1.000
_cell.length_b   1.000
_cell.length_c   1.000
_cell.angle_alpha   90.00
_cell.angle_beta   90.00
_cell.angle_gamma   90.00
#
_symmetry.space_group_name_H-M   'P 1'
#
loop_
_entity.id
_entity.type
_entity.pdbx_description
1 polymer ?
#
loop_
_entity_poly.entity_id
_entity_poly.type
_entity_poly.pdbx_seq_one_letter_code
_entity_poly.pdbx_strand_id
1 'polypeptide(L)'
;MLNQLREKARAGKRLDRAEGLWLLTEAPLLDLGSLAQEERFRRIPDKRVTFVIDSNPNYTNVCVTDCQFCAFYRKPGDREAYTLTVDEVMAKVEAASRRGATTVLLQGGHNPALPLDYYLSLVGETRRRFPGVTPHFFTASEIQTMAQVAGKPVAEVLALLKESGQTTLPGGGAEVLSERVRKRIEPKKGGPAAWLDVHREAHRQGFRSTATMMYGHVEAPEDVLDHLDAIRELQDEFGGFTAFVPWSFKPGNTLLEKWIKHYQGPNAYLRMLAVSRLYLDNFPHVQASWFSEGKRAGQVALHWGADDFGGTLF
;
A
#
# COMPACT_ATOMS: atom_id res chain seq x y z
N MET A 1 -14.34 21.49 19.05
CA MET A 1 -13.67 20.72 17.98
C MET A 1 -14.52 19.55 17.48
N LEU A 2 -14.68 18.44 18.23
CA LEU A 2 -15.36 17.24 17.72
C LEU A 2 -16.74 17.48 17.08
N ASN A 3 -17.62 18.25 17.74
CA ASN A 3 -18.93 18.57 17.16
C ASN A 3 -18.83 19.37 15.86
N GLN A 4 -17.85 20.28 15.74
CA GLN A 4 -17.62 21.03 14.50
C GLN A 4 -17.14 20.09 13.38
N LEU A 5 -16.25 19.15 13.70
CA LEU A 5 -15.79 18.13 12.74
C LEU A 5 -16.91 17.17 12.33
N ARG A 6 -17.81 16.81 13.25
CA ARG A 6 -19.00 16.02 12.95
C ARG A 6 -19.92 16.73 11.97
N GLU A 7 -20.19 18.01 12.18
CA GLU A 7 -21.00 18.80 11.25
C GLU A 7 -20.30 19.01 9.89
N LYS A 8 -18.98 19.19 9.87
CA LYS A 8 -18.20 19.22 8.63
C LYS A 8 -18.28 17.90 7.86
N ALA A 9 -18.06 16.76 8.53
CA ALA A 9 -18.14 15.44 7.92
C ALA A 9 -19.54 15.15 7.37
N ARG A 10 -20.59 15.45 8.14
CA ARG A 10 -22.00 15.34 7.69
C ARG A 10 -22.31 16.20 6.46
N ALA A 11 -21.73 17.39 6.40
CA ALA A 11 -21.83 18.29 5.25
C ALA A 11 -20.90 17.89 4.08
N GLY A 12 -20.12 16.81 4.21
CA GLY A 12 -19.16 16.36 3.19
C GLY A 12 -18.03 17.36 2.94
N LYS A 13 -17.68 18.18 3.94
CA LYS A 13 -16.62 19.19 3.83
C LYS A 13 -15.27 18.58 4.14
N ARG A 14 -14.28 18.88 3.28
CA ARG A 14 -12.89 18.49 3.45
C ARG A 14 -12.32 19.01 4.78
N LEU A 15 -11.62 18.14 5.49
CA LEU A 15 -10.91 18.50 6.72
C LEU A 15 -9.55 19.11 6.38
N ASP A 16 -9.21 20.18 7.09
CA ASP A 16 -7.90 20.82 6.99
C ASP A 16 -6.84 20.10 7.83
N ARG A 17 -5.58 20.51 7.65
CA ARG A 17 -4.44 19.87 8.30
C ARG A 17 -4.45 20.01 9.83
N ALA A 18 -4.94 21.12 10.38
CA ALA A 18 -5.04 21.29 11.83
C ALA A 18 -6.10 20.37 12.43
N GLU A 19 -7.20 20.16 11.70
CA GLU A 19 -8.23 19.20 12.06
C GLU A 19 -7.72 17.76 12.00
N GLY A 20 -6.97 17.41 10.95
CA GLY A 20 -6.29 16.10 10.84
C GLY A 20 -5.33 15.84 12.00
N LEU A 21 -4.52 16.83 12.37
CA LEU A 21 -3.60 16.73 13.49
C LEU A 21 -4.34 16.49 14.80
N TRP A 22 -5.40 17.27 15.06
CA TRP A 22 -6.23 17.10 16.25
C TRP A 22 -6.88 15.71 16.33
N LEU A 23 -7.32 15.15 15.20
CA LEU A 23 -7.86 13.78 15.14
C LEU A 23 -6.79 12.72 15.45
N LEU A 24 -5.53 12.95 15.04
CA LEU A 24 -4.41 12.05 15.31
C LEU A 24 -3.94 12.09 16.77
N THR A 25 -4.00 13.25 17.44
CA THR A 25 -3.37 13.41 18.78
C THR A 25 -4.37 13.56 19.93
N GLU A 26 -5.47 14.28 19.74
CA GLU A 26 -6.32 14.74 20.85
C GLU A 26 -7.69 14.05 20.90
N ALA A 27 -8.24 13.63 19.74
CA ALA A 27 -9.62 13.14 19.69
C ALA A 27 -9.82 11.90 20.58
N PRO A 28 -10.87 11.86 21.43
CA PRO A 28 -11.22 10.64 22.16
C PRO A 28 -11.49 9.49 21.19
N LEU A 29 -10.85 8.35 21.42
CA LEU A 29 -10.79 7.27 20.43
C LEU A 29 -12.18 6.77 20.04
N LEU A 30 -13.06 6.49 21.01
CA LEU A 30 -14.41 5.97 20.72
C LEU A 30 -15.28 6.97 19.94
N ASP A 31 -15.17 8.26 20.26
CA ASP A 31 -15.87 9.31 19.54
C ASP A 31 -15.39 9.45 18.10
N LEU A 32 -14.07 9.36 17.90
CA LEU A 32 -13.44 9.34 16.59
C LEU A 32 -13.92 8.14 15.75
N GLY A 33 -13.97 6.95 16.34
CA GLY A 33 -14.49 5.75 15.68
C GLY A 33 -15.95 5.90 15.27
N SER A 34 -16.80 6.41 16.17
CA SER A 34 -18.21 6.70 15.86
C SER A 34 -18.33 7.66 14.68
N LEU A 35 -17.55 8.75 14.68
CA LEU A 35 -17.58 9.74 13.61
C LEU A 35 -17.10 9.16 12.26
N ALA A 36 -16.02 8.37 12.25
CA ALA A 36 -15.55 7.71 11.05
C ALA A 36 -16.57 6.69 10.51
N GLN A 37 -17.32 6.02 11.40
CA GLN A 37 -18.37 5.10 10.99
C GLN A 37 -19.58 5.82 10.40
N GLU A 38 -19.99 6.95 10.98
CA GLU A 38 -21.00 7.85 10.39
C GLU A 38 -20.57 8.26 8.97
N GLU A 39 -19.32 8.68 8.80
CA GLU A 39 -18.78 9.09 7.50
C GLU A 39 -18.72 7.94 6.49
N ARG A 40 -18.33 6.73 6.92
CA ARG A 40 -18.35 5.53 6.07
C ARG A 40 -19.75 5.26 5.53
N PHE A 41 -20.79 5.32 6.37
CA PHE A 41 -22.17 5.09 5.92
C PHE A 41 -22.77 6.25 5.14
N ARG A 42 -22.32 7.49 5.37
CA ARG A 42 -22.68 8.64 4.54
C ARG A 42 -22.17 8.47 3.10
N ARG A 43 -20.93 8.01 2.94
CA ARG A 43 -20.28 7.79 1.63
C ARG A 43 -20.74 6.49 0.96
N ILE A 44 -20.90 5.42 1.74
CA ILE A 44 -21.25 4.08 1.28
C ILE A 44 -22.40 3.55 2.16
N PRO A 45 -23.67 3.78 1.79
CA PRO A 45 -24.80 3.38 2.63
C PRO A 45 -25.01 1.85 2.75
N ASP A 46 -24.54 1.07 1.78
CA ASP A 46 -24.66 -0.39 1.80
C ASP A 46 -23.81 -1.00 2.94
N LYS A 47 -24.36 -1.97 3.65
CA LYS A 47 -23.68 -2.74 4.71
C LYS A 47 -22.73 -3.81 4.17
N ARG A 48 -22.69 -4.00 2.85
CA ARG A 48 -21.72 -4.88 2.18
C ARG A 48 -20.29 -4.44 2.49
N VAL A 49 -19.44 -5.43 2.76
CA VAL A 49 -18.00 -5.29 2.87
C VAL A 49 -17.38 -6.06 1.71
N THR A 50 -16.49 -5.40 0.95
CA THR A 50 -15.82 -6.04 -0.18
C THR A 50 -14.57 -6.78 0.27
N PHE A 51 -14.11 -7.72 -0.55
CA PHE A 51 -12.83 -8.40 -0.40
C PHE A 51 -12.41 -8.96 -1.76
N VAL A 52 -11.16 -9.35 -1.88
CA VAL A 52 -10.64 -10.07 -3.04
C VAL A 52 -9.91 -11.32 -2.59
N ILE A 53 -10.12 -12.45 -3.27
CA ILE A 53 -9.35 -13.68 -3.00
C ILE A 53 -7.98 -13.50 -3.65
N ASP A 54 -6.93 -13.44 -2.81
CA ASP A 54 -5.61 -12.95 -3.21
C ASP A 54 -4.49 -13.91 -2.77
N SER A 55 -3.32 -13.74 -3.36
CA SER A 55 -2.09 -14.40 -2.96
C SER A 55 -0.91 -13.46 -3.12
N ASN A 56 0.01 -13.48 -2.15
CA ASN A 56 1.16 -12.57 -2.11
C ASN A 56 2.50 -13.32 -2.23
N PRO A 57 2.78 -14.02 -3.35
CA PRO A 57 4.07 -14.64 -3.55
C PRO A 57 5.15 -13.58 -3.79
N ASN A 58 6.41 -14.01 -3.62
CA ASN A 58 7.57 -13.20 -4.02
C ASN A 58 8.36 -13.92 -5.12
N TYR A 59 8.92 -13.15 -6.05
CA TYR A 59 9.74 -13.67 -7.16
C TYR A 59 11.25 -13.60 -6.88
N THR A 60 11.69 -12.68 -6.02
CA THR A 60 13.08 -12.60 -5.56
C THR A 60 13.14 -11.92 -4.20
N ASN A 61 14.08 -12.33 -3.36
CA ASN A 61 14.46 -11.58 -2.16
C ASN A 61 15.76 -10.77 -2.35
N VAL A 62 16.39 -10.82 -3.53
CA VAL A 62 17.62 -10.07 -3.82
C VAL A 62 17.29 -8.58 -3.91
N CYS A 63 17.93 -7.76 -3.07
CA CYS A 63 17.66 -6.32 -3.02
C CYS A 63 18.91 -5.50 -2.68
N VAL A 64 19.03 -4.32 -3.29
CA VAL A 64 20.16 -3.39 -3.07
C VAL A 64 19.79 -2.16 -2.21
N THR A 65 18.56 -2.12 -1.69
CA THR A 65 17.97 -0.92 -1.07
C THR A 65 18.16 -0.82 0.43
N ASP A 66 18.42 -1.94 1.13
CA ASP A 66 18.73 -1.96 2.56
C ASP A 66 17.70 -1.22 3.44
N CYS A 67 16.39 -1.45 3.21
CA CYS A 67 15.33 -0.92 4.07
C CYS A 67 15.46 -1.47 5.49
N GLN A 68 15.51 -0.59 6.49
CA GLN A 68 15.79 -0.97 7.87
C GLN A 68 14.65 -1.79 8.51
N PHE A 69 13.43 -1.66 8.00
CA PHE A 69 12.24 -2.39 8.44
C PHE A 69 12.02 -3.73 7.70
N CYS A 70 12.83 -4.07 6.70
CA CYS A 70 12.59 -5.23 5.86
C CYS A 70 13.42 -6.43 6.33
N ALA A 71 12.76 -7.45 6.86
CA ALA A 71 13.39 -8.74 7.21
C ALA A 71 13.59 -9.68 6.00
N PHE A 72 12.88 -9.39 4.90
CA PHE A 72 12.78 -10.27 3.74
C PHE A 72 14.03 -10.22 2.85
N TYR A 73 14.64 -9.05 2.70
CA TYR A 73 15.65 -8.86 1.68
C TYR A 73 16.97 -9.59 1.98
N ARG A 74 17.68 -9.95 0.93
CA ARG A 74 19.05 -10.46 0.95
C ARG A 74 19.89 -9.69 -0.05
N LYS A 75 21.17 -9.45 0.29
CA LYS A 75 22.10 -8.77 -0.62
C LYS A 75 22.47 -9.70 -1.79
N PRO A 76 22.84 -9.16 -2.96
CA PRO A 76 23.41 -9.98 -4.03
C PRO A 76 24.56 -10.85 -3.52
N GLY A 77 24.51 -12.15 -3.82
CA GLY A 77 25.51 -13.14 -3.38
C GLY A 77 25.32 -13.72 -1.98
N ASP A 78 24.30 -13.30 -1.24
CA ASP A 78 23.93 -13.92 0.04
C ASP A 78 23.52 -15.40 -0.16
N ARG A 79 23.77 -16.26 0.83
CA ARG A 79 23.45 -17.70 0.74
C ARG A 79 21.95 -17.97 0.73
N GLU A 80 21.15 -17.07 1.31
CA GLU A 80 19.68 -17.17 1.33
C GLU A 80 19.03 -16.40 0.17
N ALA A 81 19.83 -15.81 -0.72
CA ALA A 81 19.34 -15.12 -1.90
C ALA A 81 18.71 -16.10 -2.91
N TYR A 82 17.55 -15.75 -3.45
CA TYR A 82 16.90 -16.48 -4.52
C TYR A 82 16.27 -15.54 -5.55
N THR A 83 16.15 -16.03 -6.79
CA THR A 83 15.38 -15.42 -7.87
C THR A 83 14.70 -16.54 -8.63
N LEU A 84 13.37 -16.52 -8.65
CA LEU A 84 12.57 -17.53 -9.34
C LEU A 84 12.56 -17.28 -10.84
N THR A 85 12.53 -18.33 -11.62
CA THR A 85 12.22 -18.29 -13.06
C THR A 85 10.75 -17.89 -13.28
N VAL A 86 10.42 -17.48 -14.51
CA VAL A 86 9.02 -17.17 -14.90
C VAL A 86 8.12 -18.38 -14.64
N ASP A 87 8.55 -19.59 -14.98
CA ASP A 87 7.77 -20.81 -14.78
C ASP A 87 7.54 -21.14 -13.30
N GLU A 88 8.54 -20.93 -12.44
CA GLU A 88 8.38 -21.11 -10.99
C GLU A 88 7.39 -20.11 -10.39
N VAL A 89 7.37 -18.86 -10.88
CA VAL A 89 6.35 -17.88 -10.49
C VAL A 89 4.99 -18.31 -11.02
N MET A 90 4.88 -18.77 -12.27
CA MET A 90 3.61 -19.22 -12.83
C MET A 90 3.05 -20.45 -12.11
N ALA A 91 3.90 -21.34 -11.57
CA ALA A 91 3.45 -22.44 -10.72
C ALA A 91 2.80 -21.94 -9.41
N LYS A 92 3.31 -20.84 -8.84
CA LYS A 92 2.68 -20.18 -7.67
C LYS A 92 1.34 -19.53 -8.05
N VAL A 93 1.28 -18.86 -9.21
CA VAL A 93 0.02 -18.27 -9.72
C VAL A 93 -1.01 -19.36 -10.00
N GLU A 94 -0.61 -20.50 -10.56
CA GLU A 94 -1.49 -21.66 -10.78
C GLU A 94 -2.05 -22.19 -9.46
N ALA A 95 -1.20 -22.36 -8.44
CA ALA A 95 -1.63 -22.82 -7.12
C ALA A 95 -2.64 -21.85 -6.49
N ALA A 96 -2.43 -20.53 -6.62
CA ALA A 96 -3.37 -19.52 -6.16
C ALA A 96 -4.70 -19.56 -6.95
N SER A 97 -4.63 -19.65 -8.27
CA SER A 97 -5.79 -19.72 -9.16
C SER A 97 -6.66 -20.95 -8.87
N ARG A 98 -6.04 -22.12 -8.63
CA ARG A 98 -6.76 -23.36 -8.23
C ARG A 98 -7.51 -23.23 -6.92
N ARG A 99 -7.12 -22.28 -6.06
CA ARG A 99 -7.79 -21.95 -4.80
C ARG A 99 -8.83 -20.82 -4.94
N GLY A 100 -9.06 -20.34 -6.18
CA GLY A 100 -10.05 -19.32 -6.48
C GLY A 100 -9.51 -17.88 -6.40
N ALA A 101 -8.20 -17.66 -6.35
CA ALA A 101 -7.64 -16.31 -6.39
C ALA A 101 -8.02 -15.61 -7.69
N THR A 102 -8.54 -14.39 -7.58
CA THR A 102 -8.86 -13.49 -8.70
C THR A 102 -7.82 -12.39 -8.87
N THR A 103 -6.92 -12.27 -7.90
CA THR A 103 -5.78 -11.35 -7.91
C THR A 103 -4.56 -12.08 -7.38
N VAL A 104 -3.39 -11.70 -7.91
CA VAL A 104 -2.11 -12.05 -7.29
C VAL A 104 -1.33 -10.75 -7.13
N LEU A 105 -0.95 -10.46 -5.89
CA LEU A 105 -0.06 -9.36 -5.54
C LEU A 105 1.39 -9.88 -5.53
N LEU A 106 2.15 -9.54 -6.57
CA LEU A 106 3.54 -10.01 -6.72
C LEU A 106 4.52 -8.88 -6.39
N GLN A 107 5.38 -9.11 -5.40
CA GLN A 107 6.42 -8.16 -4.95
C GLN A 107 7.76 -8.87 -4.76
N GLY A 108 8.85 -8.14 -4.86
CA GLY A 108 10.19 -8.68 -4.65
C GLY A 108 11.21 -7.63 -4.26
N GLY A 109 12.46 -8.07 -4.17
CA GLY A 109 13.58 -7.17 -3.99
C GLY A 109 13.97 -6.43 -5.28
N HIS A 110 14.65 -5.30 -5.10
CA HIS A 110 15.24 -4.53 -6.19
C HIS A 110 16.52 -5.22 -6.69
N ASN A 111 16.34 -6.25 -7.52
CA ASN A 111 17.41 -7.08 -8.06
C ASN A 111 17.95 -6.50 -9.38
N PRO A 112 19.20 -6.00 -9.43
CA PRO A 112 19.78 -5.38 -10.62
C PRO A 112 20.11 -6.38 -11.74
N ALA A 113 20.08 -7.70 -11.46
CA ALA A 113 20.36 -8.73 -12.45
C ALA A 113 19.13 -9.10 -13.30
N LEU A 114 17.94 -8.61 -12.96
CA LEU A 114 16.71 -8.92 -13.68
C LEU A 114 16.46 -7.92 -14.83
N PRO A 115 16.48 -8.37 -16.09
CA PRO A 115 16.16 -7.51 -17.23
C PRO A 115 14.65 -7.20 -17.28
N LEU A 116 14.27 -6.12 -17.99
CA LEU A 116 12.86 -5.73 -18.14
C LEU A 116 11.99 -6.87 -18.69
N ASP A 117 12.49 -7.62 -19.67
CA ASP A 117 11.78 -8.73 -20.32
C ASP A 117 11.33 -9.82 -19.34
N TYR A 118 12.05 -10.02 -18.22
CA TYR A 118 11.62 -10.94 -17.17
C TYR A 118 10.28 -10.48 -16.56
N TYR A 119 10.16 -9.20 -16.22
CA TYR A 119 8.95 -8.61 -15.64
C TYR A 119 7.79 -8.60 -16.64
N LEU A 120 8.06 -8.25 -17.90
CA LEU A 120 7.06 -8.29 -18.97
C LEU A 120 6.54 -9.72 -19.18
N SER A 121 7.43 -10.72 -19.15
CA SER A 121 7.07 -12.13 -19.24
C SER A 121 6.19 -12.59 -18.08
N LEU A 122 6.49 -12.16 -16.85
CA LEU A 122 5.64 -12.48 -15.69
C LEU A 122 4.20 -11.98 -15.88
N VAL A 123 4.02 -10.77 -16.40
CA VAL A 123 2.70 -10.18 -16.66
C VAL A 123 2.01 -10.92 -17.81
N GLY A 124 2.69 -11.05 -18.95
CA GLY A 124 2.13 -11.66 -20.16
C GLY A 124 1.73 -13.12 -19.95
N GLU A 125 2.59 -13.91 -19.29
CA GLU A 125 2.31 -15.30 -18.99
C GLU A 125 1.17 -15.46 -17.97
N THR A 126 1.07 -14.56 -16.99
CA THR A 126 -0.08 -14.54 -16.06
C THR A 126 -1.38 -14.34 -16.82
N ARG A 127 -1.44 -13.35 -17.72
CA ARG A 127 -2.63 -13.06 -18.53
C ARG A 127 -2.98 -14.20 -19.49
N ARG A 128 -1.97 -14.82 -20.11
CA ARG A 128 -2.14 -15.91 -21.08
C ARG A 128 -2.63 -17.20 -20.41
N ARG A 129 -2.01 -17.58 -19.29
CA ARG A 129 -2.27 -18.86 -18.62
C ARG A 129 -3.43 -18.79 -17.62
N PHE A 130 -3.66 -17.63 -17.01
CA PHE A 130 -4.61 -17.43 -15.93
C PHE A 130 -5.46 -16.16 -16.16
N PRO A 131 -6.28 -16.09 -17.23
CA PRO A 131 -7.01 -14.87 -17.60
C PRO A 131 -7.99 -14.36 -16.52
N GLY A 132 -8.40 -15.22 -15.58
CA GLY A 132 -9.20 -14.84 -14.41
C GLY A 132 -8.42 -14.23 -13.23
N VAL A 133 -7.09 -14.19 -13.32
CA VAL A 133 -6.21 -13.59 -12.30
C VAL A 133 -5.77 -12.21 -12.79
N THR A 134 -6.01 -11.19 -11.96
CA THR A 134 -5.50 -9.84 -12.19
C THR A 134 -4.05 -9.75 -11.71
N PRO A 135 -3.08 -9.42 -12.58
CA PRO A 135 -1.70 -9.16 -12.16
C PRO A 135 -1.64 -7.82 -11.44
N HIS A 136 -1.55 -7.87 -10.10
CA HIS A 136 -1.33 -6.71 -9.24
C HIS A 136 0.13 -6.67 -8.83
N PHE A 137 1.01 -6.47 -9.81
CA PHE A 137 2.44 -6.70 -9.64
C PHE A 137 3.21 -5.40 -9.45
N PHE A 138 4.32 -5.48 -8.72
CA PHE A 138 5.37 -4.47 -8.65
C PHE A 138 4.97 -3.11 -8.05
N THR A 139 5.58 -2.77 -6.93
CA THR A 139 5.50 -1.45 -6.32
C THR A 139 6.15 -0.37 -7.17
N ALA A 140 5.85 0.89 -6.86
CA ALA A 140 6.51 2.03 -7.49
C ALA A 140 8.06 1.94 -7.45
N SER A 141 8.64 1.46 -6.35
CA SER A 141 10.10 1.34 -6.25
C SER A 141 10.68 0.22 -7.11
N GLU A 142 9.92 -0.87 -7.34
CA GLU A 142 10.29 -1.90 -8.30
C GLU A 142 10.25 -1.35 -9.72
N ILE A 143 9.20 -0.61 -10.10
CA ILE A 143 9.11 0.06 -11.41
C ILE A 143 10.29 1.01 -11.64
N GLN A 144 10.69 1.78 -10.63
CA GLN A 144 11.87 2.65 -10.72
C GLN A 144 13.16 1.86 -10.93
N THR A 145 13.30 0.74 -10.21
CA THR A 145 14.46 -0.14 -10.40
C THR A 145 14.48 -0.71 -11.82
N MET A 146 13.33 -1.14 -12.35
CA MET A 146 13.21 -1.61 -13.74
C MET A 146 13.63 -0.53 -14.74
N ALA A 147 13.15 0.71 -14.55
CA ALA A 147 13.50 1.86 -15.38
C ALA A 147 15.01 2.14 -15.36
N GLN A 148 15.63 2.11 -14.17
CA GLN A 148 17.08 2.29 -14.02
C GLN A 148 17.88 1.17 -14.70
N VAL A 149 17.52 -0.09 -14.46
CA VAL A 149 18.22 -1.26 -15.04
C VAL A 149 18.08 -1.30 -16.56
N ALA A 150 16.90 -0.96 -17.08
CA ALA A 150 16.63 -0.95 -18.52
C ALA A 150 17.16 0.29 -19.24
N GLY A 151 17.59 1.33 -18.52
CA GLY A 151 17.95 2.63 -19.09
C GLY A 151 16.77 3.32 -19.79
N LYS A 152 15.54 3.12 -19.28
CA LYS A 152 14.29 3.62 -19.87
C LYS A 152 13.57 4.59 -18.93
N PRO A 153 12.80 5.58 -19.44
CA PRO A 153 11.91 6.37 -18.62
C PRO A 153 10.83 5.50 -17.95
N VAL A 154 10.40 5.89 -16.74
CA VAL A 154 9.30 5.22 -16.01
C VAL A 154 8.02 5.12 -16.87
N ALA A 155 7.70 6.17 -17.62
CA ALA A 155 6.54 6.19 -18.52
C ALA A 155 6.59 5.07 -19.57
N GLU A 156 7.78 4.79 -20.14
CA GLU A 156 7.95 3.73 -21.13
C GLU A 156 7.84 2.34 -20.48
N VAL A 157 8.42 2.15 -19.30
CA VAL A 157 8.29 0.89 -18.55
C VAL A 157 6.83 0.59 -18.21
N LEU A 158 6.08 1.59 -17.74
CA LEU A 158 4.65 1.44 -17.46
C LEU A 158 3.84 1.13 -18.72
N ALA A 159 4.17 1.76 -19.86
CA ALA A 159 3.51 1.48 -21.13
C ALA A 159 3.74 0.02 -21.57
N LEU A 160 4.98 -0.47 -21.48
CA LEU A 160 5.32 -1.87 -21.81
C LEU A 160 4.63 -2.88 -20.87
N LEU A 161 4.54 -2.58 -19.58
CA LEU A 161 3.79 -3.40 -18.62
C LEU A 161 2.29 -3.41 -18.96
N LYS A 162 1.74 -2.26 -19.38
CA LYS A 162 0.35 -2.14 -19.81
C LYS A 162 0.07 -2.97 -21.05
N GLU A 163 0.95 -2.89 -22.06
CA GLU A 163 0.88 -3.70 -23.28
C GLU A 163 0.98 -5.20 -22.98
N SER A 164 1.79 -5.59 -21.99
CA SER A 164 1.87 -6.97 -21.51
C SER A 164 0.61 -7.42 -20.74
N GLY A 165 -0.27 -6.48 -20.40
CA GLY A 165 -1.59 -6.72 -19.83
C GLY A 165 -1.76 -6.31 -18.37
N GLN A 166 -0.80 -5.63 -17.76
CA GLN A 166 -0.94 -5.10 -16.40
C GLN A 166 -1.77 -3.82 -16.40
N THR A 167 -2.77 -3.74 -15.51
CA THR A 167 -3.64 -2.55 -15.41
C THR A 167 -3.72 -1.99 -14.00
N THR A 168 -2.99 -2.58 -13.06
CA THR A 168 -3.00 -2.15 -11.66
C THR A 168 -1.61 -2.15 -11.03
N LEU A 169 -1.40 -1.29 -10.02
CA LEU A 169 -0.18 -1.25 -9.21
C LEU A 169 -0.47 -1.36 -7.71
N PRO A 170 0.27 -2.19 -6.95
CA PRO A 170 0.25 -2.17 -5.49
C PRO A 170 0.74 -0.84 -4.92
N GLY A 171 0.11 -0.38 -3.84
CA GLY A 171 0.52 0.83 -3.12
C GLY A 171 1.70 0.65 -2.16
N GLY A 172 2.35 -0.52 -2.16
CA GLY A 172 3.51 -0.79 -1.32
C GLY A 172 4.71 0.11 -1.65
N GLY A 173 5.67 0.20 -0.72
CA GLY A 173 6.92 0.97 -0.90
C GLY A 173 6.79 2.47 -0.62
N ALA A 174 5.59 2.96 -0.26
CA ALA A 174 5.38 4.33 0.19
C ALA A 174 5.91 4.55 1.61
N GLU A 175 5.69 3.57 2.49
CA GLU A 175 5.93 3.64 3.93
C GLU A 175 5.31 4.90 4.54
N VAL A 176 6.10 5.93 4.86
CA VAL A 176 5.61 7.27 5.20
C VAL A 176 6.23 8.24 4.20
N LEU A 177 5.41 9.01 3.49
CA LEU A 177 5.87 9.94 2.44
C LEU A 177 6.37 11.27 3.03
N SER A 178 7.21 11.17 4.08
CA SER A 178 7.96 12.27 4.67
C SER A 178 9.45 12.09 4.38
N GLU A 179 10.12 13.16 3.95
CA GLU A 179 11.58 13.11 3.75
C GLU A 179 12.33 12.69 5.00
N ARG A 180 11.93 13.21 6.16
CA ARG A 180 12.57 12.94 7.45
C ARG A 180 12.52 11.45 7.77
N VAL A 181 11.37 10.83 7.56
CA VAL A 181 11.15 9.40 7.84
C VAL A 181 11.88 8.54 6.83
N ARG A 182 11.74 8.82 5.52
CA ARG A 182 12.38 8.01 4.46
C ARG A 182 13.91 8.05 4.52
N LYS A 183 14.51 9.22 4.77
CA LYS A 183 15.97 9.35 4.98
C LYS A 183 16.46 8.47 6.13
N ARG A 184 15.61 8.26 7.15
CA ARG A 184 15.93 7.42 8.29
C ARG A 184 15.80 5.94 7.98
N ILE A 185 14.68 5.48 7.41
CA ILE A 185 14.35 4.05 7.36
C ILE A 185 14.65 3.37 6.01
N GLU A 186 14.74 4.14 4.92
CA GLU A 186 14.93 3.59 3.56
C GLU A 186 15.65 4.57 2.60
N PRO A 187 16.86 5.04 2.96
CA PRO A 187 17.54 6.14 2.24
C PRO A 187 17.81 5.88 0.75
N LYS A 188 17.79 4.62 0.30
CA LYS A 188 18.06 4.22 -1.09
C LYS A 188 16.83 4.14 -1.99
N LYS A 189 15.58 4.26 -1.47
CA LYS A 189 14.35 4.27 -2.29
C LYS A 189 14.00 5.64 -2.87
N GLY A 190 14.89 6.63 -2.74
CA GLY A 190 14.58 8.02 -3.08
C GLY A 190 13.56 8.66 -2.11
N GLY A 191 13.29 9.94 -2.31
CA GLY A 191 12.34 10.71 -1.52
C GLY A 191 10.87 10.41 -1.83
N PRO A 192 9.92 11.08 -1.17
CA PRO A 192 8.48 10.89 -1.39
C PRO A 192 8.05 11.06 -2.86
N ALA A 193 8.63 12.05 -3.56
CA ALA A 193 8.34 12.33 -4.97
C ALA A 193 8.60 11.11 -5.87
N ALA A 194 9.61 10.30 -5.56
CA ALA A 194 9.94 9.11 -6.32
C ALA A 194 8.75 8.14 -6.39
N TRP A 195 8.06 7.91 -5.28
CA TRP A 195 6.87 7.05 -5.24
C TRP A 195 5.68 7.72 -5.94
N LEU A 196 5.44 9.00 -5.65
CA LEU A 196 4.33 9.77 -6.22
C LEU A 196 4.39 9.88 -7.75
N ASP A 197 5.59 10.08 -8.32
CA ASP A 197 5.76 10.25 -9.76
C ASP A 197 5.43 8.98 -10.55
N VAL A 198 5.73 7.80 -10.00
CA VAL A 198 5.34 6.54 -10.64
C VAL A 198 3.82 6.38 -10.63
N HIS A 199 3.15 6.63 -9.50
CA HIS A 199 1.70 6.55 -9.42
C HIS A 199 1.02 7.62 -10.29
N ARG A 200 1.55 8.84 -10.33
CA ARG A 200 1.12 9.92 -11.22
C ARG A 200 1.17 9.49 -12.68
N GLU A 201 2.30 8.94 -13.12
CA GLU A 201 2.45 8.47 -14.49
C GLU A 201 1.56 7.27 -14.79
N ALA A 202 1.46 6.32 -13.86
CA ALA A 202 0.57 5.17 -14.01
C ALA A 202 -0.89 5.60 -14.15
N HIS A 203 -1.37 6.52 -13.30
CA HIS A 203 -2.74 7.01 -13.36
C HIS A 203 -3.00 7.81 -14.65
N ARG A 204 -2.03 8.62 -15.11
CA ARG A 204 -2.10 9.29 -16.42
C ARG A 204 -2.26 8.29 -17.55
N GLN A 205 -1.62 7.13 -17.47
CA GLN A 205 -1.78 6.03 -18.42
C GLN A 205 -3.00 5.15 -18.16
N GLY A 206 -3.86 5.47 -17.19
CA GLY A 206 -5.10 4.74 -16.90
C GLY A 206 -4.94 3.50 -16.03
N PHE A 207 -3.81 3.31 -15.36
CA PHE A 207 -3.70 2.30 -14.29
C PHE A 207 -4.55 2.69 -13.09
N ARG A 208 -5.02 1.68 -12.37
CA ARG A 208 -5.56 1.84 -11.01
C ARG A 208 -4.50 1.42 -10.00
N SER A 209 -4.51 1.99 -8.80
CA SER A 209 -3.60 1.52 -7.75
C SER A 209 -4.22 1.58 -6.36
N THR A 210 -3.53 1.06 -5.38
CA THR A 210 -3.77 1.34 -3.96
C THR A 210 -2.72 2.33 -3.44
N ALA A 211 -2.96 2.93 -2.28
CA ALA A 211 -1.95 3.65 -1.51
C ALA A 211 -1.85 2.99 -0.14
N THR A 212 -0.64 2.78 0.36
CA THR A 212 -0.43 2.13 1.67
C THR A 212 0.43 3.00 2.56
N MET A 213 0.29 2.82 3.88
CA MET A 213 1.16 3.49 4.85
C MET A 213 1.54 2.53 5.97
N MET A 214 2.85 2.25 6.08
CA MET A 214 3.39 1.63 7.28
C MET A 214 3.55 2.72 8.34
N TYR A 215 2.89 2.58 9.49
CA TYR A 215 3.02 3.50 10.61
C TYR A 215 3.41 2.77 11.90
N GLY A 216 3.62 3.50 12.99
CA GLY A 216 3.99 2.98 14.30
C GLY A 216 5.47 2.72 14.46
N HIS A 217 6.32 3.53 13.81
CA HIS A 217 7.78 3.43 13.90
C HIS A 217 8.41 4.77 14.32
N VAL A 218 8.98 5.54 13.40
CA VAL A 218 9.79 6.74 13.69
C VAL A 218 9.10 8.04 13.28
N GLU A 219 7.91 7.95 12.70
CA GLU A 219 7.09 9.07 12.24
C GLU A 219 6.46 9.84 13.41
N ALA A 220 6.27 11.14 13.22
CA ALA A 220 5.45 11.99 14.06
C ALA A 220 4.06 12.16 13.40
N PRO A 221 3.04 12.63 14.13
CA PRO A 221 1.72 12.91 13.55
C PRO A 221 1.76 13.80 12.30
N GLU A 222 2.70 14.75 12.24
CA GLU A 222 2.89 15.63 11.09
C GLU A 222 3.40 14.88 9.85
N ASP A 223 4.27 13.87 10.02
CA ASP A 223 4.73 13.05 8.90
C ASP A 223 3.61 12.14 8.35
N VAL A 224 2.69 11.73 9.23
CA VAL A 224 1.46 11.04 8.81
C VAL A 224 0.60 11.96 7.96
N LEU A 225 0.43 13.23 8.36
CA LEU A 225 -0.32 14.20 7.56
C LEU A 225 0.39 14.53 6.25
N ASP A 226 1.72 14.59 6.22
CA ASP A 226 2.48 14.73 4.96
C ASP A 226 2.16 13.59 4.00
N HIS A 227 2.08 12.36 4.51
CA HIS A 227 1.68 11.21 3.71
C HIS A 227 0.24 11.35 3.21
N LEU A 228 -0.71 11.64 4.10
CA LEU A 228 -2.12 11.73 3.75
C LEU A 228 -2.41 12.88 2.78
N ASP A 229 -1.78 14.04 2.96
CA ASP A 229 -1.89 15.18 2.04
C ASP A 229 -1.33 14.81 0.66
N ALA A 230 -0.13 14.22 0.59
CA ALA A 230 0.49 13.85 -0.68
C ALA A 230 -0.37 12.89 -1.53
N ILE A 231 -0.94 11.85 -0.92
CA ILE A 231 -1.80 10.90 -1.65
C ILE A 231 -3.17 11.50 -1.95
N ARG A 232 -3.70 12.38 -1.09
CA ARG A 232 -4.98 13.08 -1.30
C ARG A 232 -4.88 14.07 -2.46
N GLU A 233 -3.80 14.82 -2.55
CA GLU A 233 -3.52 15.74 -3.66
C GLU A 233 -3.38 14.98 -4.98
N LEU A 234 -2.60 13.90 -5.01
CA LEU A 234 -2.47 13.08 -6.22
C LEU A 234 -3.82 12.45 -6.63
N GLN A 235 -4.64 12.06 -5.65
CA GLN A 235 -5.98 11.57 -5.89
C GLN A 235 -6.93 12.66 -6.43
N ASP A 236 -6.77 13.92 -6.03
CA ASP A 236 -7.53 15.05 -6.62
C ASP A 236 -7.16 15.25 -8.10
N GLU A 237 -5.89 15.06 -8.45
CA GLU A 237 -5.42 15.23 -9.83
C GLU A 237 -5.92 14.12 -10.78
N PHE A 238 -5.86 12.85 -10.35
CA PHE A 238 -6.08 11.71 -11.26
C PHE A 238 -7.18 10.73 -10.86
N GLY A 239 -7.59 10.71 -9.59
CA GLY A 239 -8.59 9.77 -9.08
C GLY A 239 -8.22 8.29 -9.22
N GLY A 240 -6.94 7.96 -9.41
CA GLY A 240 -6.45 6.63 -9.78
C GLY A 240 -6.36 5.63 -8.63
N PHE A 241 -6.33 6.09 -7.38
CA PHE A 241 -6.34 5.22 -6.21
C PHE A 241 -7.72 4.61 -5.97
N THR A 242 -7.74 3.34 -5.58
CA THR A 242 -8.93 2.54 -5.29
C THR A 242 -9.14 2.35 -3.80
N ALA A 243 -8.06 2.21 -3.03
CA ALA A 243 -8.13 2.08 -1.58
C ALA A 243 -6.90 2.66 -0.91
N PHE A 244 -7.09 3.14 0.33
CA PHE A 244 -6.01 3.41 1.26
C PHE A 244 -5.88 2.28 2.29
N VAL A 245 -4.64 1.88 2.60
CA VAL A 245 -4.34 0.74 3.47
C VAL A 245 -3.28 1.11 4.53
N PRO A 246 -3.68 1.49 5.75
CA PRO A 246 -2.74 1.65 6.85
C PRO A 246 -2.42 0.29 7.48
N TRP A 247 -1.15 0.08 7.82
CA TRP A 247 -0.72 -1.10 8.58
C TRP A 247 0.41 -0.74 9.53
N SER A 248 0.43 -1.38 10.70
CA SER A 248 1.45 -1.10 11.71
C SER A 248 2.76 -1.82 11.39
N PHE A 249 3.88 -1.18 11.73
CA PHE A 249 5.21 -1.78 11.69
C PHE A 249 5.22 -3.12 12.43
N LYS A 250 5.75 -4.15 11.78
CA LYS A 250 5.87 -5.50 12.35
C LYS A 250 7.32 -5.79 12.74
N PRO A 251 7.59 -6.07 14.03
CA PRO A 251 8.92 -6.48 14.47
C PRO A 251 9.26 -7.90 14.05
N GLY A 252 10.52 -8.28 14.26
CA GLY A 252 11.07 -9.59 13.97
C GLY A 252 12.09 -9.54 12.83
N ASN A 253 13.36 -9.70 13.18
CA ASN A 253 14.49 -9.77 12.24
C ASN A 253 14.65 -8.51 11.38
N THR A 254 14.40 -7.34 11.95
CA THR A 254 14.59 -6.06 11.26
C THR A 254 15.68 -5.24 11.95
N LEU A 255 16.32 -4.31 11.23
CA LEU A 255 17.23 -3.38 11.89
C LEU A 255 16.46 -2.32 12.70
N LEU A 256 15.30 -1.91 12.18
CA LEU A 256 14.47 -0.85 12.72
C LEU A 256 13.94 -1.17 14.12
N GLU A 257 13.63 -2.44 14.42
CA GLU A 257 13.10 -2.86 15.72
C GLU A 257 14.03 -2.47 16.90
N LYS A 258 15.34 -2.37 16.65
CA LYS A 258 16.32 -1.94 17.66
C LYS A 258 16.10 -0.50 18.15
N TRP A 259 15.37 0.31 17.39
CA TRP A 259 15.07 1.70 17.73
C TRP A 259 13.61 1.92 18.14
N ILE A 260 12.75 0.91 18.03
CA ILE A 260 11.34 0.99 18.41
C ILE A 260 11.16 0.44 19.83
N LYS A 261 10.92 1.34 20.78
CA LYS A 261 10.76 0.97 22.20
C LYS A 261 9.35 0.49 22.54
N HIS A 262 8.35 1.02 21.85
CA HIS A 262 6.94 0.73 22.09
C HIS A 262 6.25 0.50 20.75
N TYR A 263 5.80 -0.74 20.53
CA TYR A 263 5.00 -1.08 19.36
C TYR A 263 3.60 -0.53 19.52
N GLN A 264 3.05 -0.02 18.41
CA GLN A 264 1.69 0.46 18.38
C GLN A 264 0.71 -0.71 18.40
N GLY A 265 -0.22 -0.68 19.36
CA GLY A 265 -1.27 -1.68 19.51
C GLY A 265 -2.53 -1.38 18.69
N PRO A 266 -3.59 -2.20 18.86
CA PRO A 266 -4.84 -2.07 18.10
C PRO A 266 -5.50 -0.68 18.18
N ASN A 267 -5.38 0.03 19.31
CA ASN A 267 -5.96 1.37 19.46
C ASN A 267 -5.38 2.39 18.47
N ALA A 268 -4.07 2.31 18.20
CA ALA A 268 -3.43 3.19 17.23
C ALA A 268 -3.86 2.85 15.80
N TYR A 269 -4.08 1.57 15.50
CA TYR A 269 -4.64 1.12 14.22
C TYR A 269 -6.06 1.62 13.98
N LEU A 270 -6.93 1.47 14.97
CA LEU A 270 -8.30 1.97 14.90
C LEU A 270 -8.34 3.49 14.75
N ARG A 271 -7.46 4.23 15.44
CA ARG A 271 -7.28 5.66 15.22
C ARG A 271 -6.87 5.95 13.79
N MET A 272 -5.84 5.27 13.27
CA MET A 272 -5.31 5.52 11.94
C MET A 272 -6.38 5.29 10.86
N LEU A 273 -7.17 4.22 10.97
CA LEU A 273 -8.30 3.96 10.08
C LEU A 273 -9.35 5.06 10.13
N ALA A 274 -9.76 5.45 11.33
CA ALA A 274 -10.79 6.45 11.51
C ALA A 274 -10.37 7.83 10.98
N VAL A 275 -9.12 8.24 11.24
CA VAL A 275 -8.54 9.45 10.65
C VAL A 275 -8.50 9.33 9.13
N SER A 276 -8.06 8.20 8.59
CA SER A 276 -7.97 7.99 7.14
C SER A 276 -9.33 8.14 6.44
N ARG A 277 -10.40 7.56 6.99
CA ARG A 277 -11.76 7.73 6.46
C ARG A 277 -12.21 9.19 6.44
N LEU A 278 -11.93 9.92 7.50
CA LEU A 278 -12.37 11.31 7.65
C LEU A 278 -11.52 12.29 6.83
N TYR A 279 -10.21 12.05 6.74
CA TYR A 279 -9.27 12.97 6.12
C TYR A 279 -9.11 12.75 4.61
N LEU A 280 -9.15 11.49 4.14
CA LEU A 280 -9.08 11.12 2.73
C LEU A 280 -10.50 11.12 2.11
N ASP A 281 -11.07 12.30 1.97
CA ASP A 281 -12.43 12.51 1.44
C ASP A 281 -12.62 12.00 -0.01
N ASN A 282 -11.52 11.87 -0.77
CA ASN A 282 -11.50 11.49 -2.17
C ASN A 282 -11.02 10.04 -2.46
N PHE A 283 -10.71 9.25 -1.43
CA PHE A 283 -10.38 7.82 -1.57
C PHE A 283 -11.63 6.96 -1.47
N PRO A 284 -12.00 6.15 -2.48
CA PRO A 284 -13.28 5.43 -2.43
C PRO A 284 -13.36 4.47 -1.26
N HIS A 285 -12.30 3.68 -1.03
CA HIS A 285 -12.27 2.66 0.00
C HIS A 285 -11.15 2.88 1.04
N VAL A 286 -11.42 2.46 2.27
CA VAL A 286 -10.39 2.31 3.32
C VAL A 286 -10.39 0.84 3.73
N GLN A 287 -9.23 0.20 3.58
CA GLN A 287 -9.10 -1.25 3.78
C GLN A 287 -8.72 -1.59 5.23
N ALA A 288 -9.42 -2.58 5.77
CA ALA A 288 -9.11 -3.23 7.03
C ALA A 288 -8.04 -4.31 6.82
N SER A 289 -6.79 -4.02 7.22
CA SER A 289 -5.67 -4.96 7.17
C SER A 289 -5.80 -6.08 8.21
N TRP A 290 -6.61 -7.09 7.89
CA TRP A 290 -6.76 -8.29 8.74
C TRP A 290 -5.50 -9.17 8.73
N PHE A 291 -4.72 -9.13 7.64
CA PHE A 291 -3.50 -9.92 7.49
C PHE A 291 -2.40 -9.41 8.42
N SER A 292 -2.16 -8.10 8.43
CA SER A 292 -1.14 -7.50 9.28
C SER A 292 -1.61 -7.35 10.73
N GLU A 293 -2.85 -6.92 10.96
CA GLU A 293 -3.35 -6.63 12.31
C GLU A 293 -4.01 -7.83 13.01
N GLY A 294 -4.21 -8.92 12.28
CA GLY A 294 -4.88 -10.13 12.74
C GLY A 294 -6.40 -10.06 12.59
N LYS A 295 -7.02 -11.24 12.46
CA LYS A 295 -8.45 -11.42 12.14
C LYS A 295 -9.38 -10.64 13.07
N ARG A 296 -9.11 -10.63 14.38
CA ARG A 296 -9.94 -9.93 15.38
C ARG A 296 -9.90 -8.42 15.19
N ALA A 297 -8.71 -7.85 15.01
CA ALA A 297 -8.57 -6.41 14.78
C ALA A 297 -9.17 -6.01 13.43
N GLY A 298 -9.00 -6.83 12.39
CA GLY A 298 -9.64 -6.64 11.09
C GLY A 298 -11.17 -6.59 11.18
N GLN A 299 -11.81 -7.47 11.96
CA GLN A 299 -13.26 -7.43 12.17
C GLN A 299 -13.70 -6.14 12.87
N VAL A 300 -12.98 -5.74 13.93
CA VAL A 300 -13.29 -4.49 14.65
C VAL A 300 -13.13 -3.28 13.73
N ALA A 301 -12.12 -3.25 12.86
CA ALA A 301 -11.84 -2.14 11.94
C ALA A 301 -13.03 -1.74 11.04
N LEU A 302 -13.94 -2.66 10.71
CA LEU A 302 -15.16 -2.37 9.96
C LEU A 302 -16.14 -1.43 10.69
N HIS A 303 -15.95 -1.23 11.99
CA HIS A 303 -16.69 -0.28 12.82
C HIS A 303 -15.94 1.04 13.03
N TRP A 304 -14.81 1.23 12.33
CA TRP A 304 -13.90 2.37 12.46
C TRP A 304 -13.63 3.04 11.11
N GLY A 305 -14.61 3.00 10.21
CA GLY A 305 -14.55 3.67 8.92
C GLY A 305 -14.03 2.82 7.75
N ALA A 306 -13.55 1.59 7.99
CA ALA A 306 -13.20 0.66 6.92
C ALA A 306 -14.46 0.07 6.26
N ASP A 307 -14.36 -0.23 4.96
CA ASP A 307 -15.46 -0.80 4.17
C ASP A 307 -15.03 -1.97 3.26
N ASP A 308 -13.73 -2.25 3.22
CA ASP A 308 -13.10 -3.27 2.40
C ASP A 308 -12.14 -4.11 3.26
N PHE A 309 -12.13 -5.43 3.11
CA PHE A 309 -11.16 -6.32 3.76
C PHE A 309 -9.87 -6.50 2.96
N GLY A 310 -9.80 -5.97 1.74
CA GLY A 310 -8.67 -6.14 0.85
C GLY A 310 -8.44 -7.61 0.48
N GLY A 311 -7.17 -7.97 0.26
CA GLY A 311 -6.76 -9.31 -0.10
C GLY A 311 -6.96 -10.31 1.03
N THR A 312 -7.81 -11.31 0.83
CA THR A 312 -7.93 -12.47 1.70
C THR A 312 -6.98 -13.56 1.22
N LEU A 313 -5.83 -13.63 1.88
CA LEU A 313 -4.80 -14.64 1.72
C LEU A 313 -5.17 -15.98 2.35
N PHE A 314 -4.41 -16.97 1.95
CA PHE A 314 -4.64 -18.40 2.06
C PHE A 314 -3.83 -19.12 3.12
#